data_AF-A0A1A7XBF4-F1
#
_entry.id   AF-A0A1A7XBF4-F1
#
_cell.length_a   1.000
_cell.length_b   1.000
_cell.length_c   1.000
_cell.angle_alpha   90.00
_cell.angle_beta   90.00
_cell.angle_gamma   90.00
#
_symmetry.space_group_name_H-M   'P 1'
#
loop_
_entity.id
_entity.type
_entity.pdbx_description
1 polymer ?
#
loop_
_entity_poly.entity_id
_entity_poly.type
_entity_poly.pdbx_seq_one_letter_code
_entity_poly.pdbx_strand_id
1 'polypeptide(L)'
;RSISQSSTDSYSSDSSDDETSPRDKSQINSKGSSDFCVKNIKQAEFGRREIEIAEQDMSALISLRKRAHSEKPLAGAKIVGCTHITAQTAALIETLVALGAQCRWTACNIYSTQNEVAAALAERGVPVFAWKGESEDDFWWCIDRCVTTEGWQPNMILDDGGDLTHWVYKKYSSVFKKIRGIVEESVTGVHRLYQLSKAGKLCVPAMNVNDSVTKQKFDNLY
;
A
#
# COMPACT_ATOMS: atom_id res chain seq x y z
N ARG A 1 -13.30 -50.76 23.58
CA ARG A 1 -12.06 -50.13 23.07
C ARG A 1 -12.33 -49.75 21.62
N SER A 2 -12.86 -48.54 21.42
CA SER A 2 -13.19 -48.02 20.09
C SER A 2 -12.03 -47.17 19.61
N ILE A 3 -11.56 -47.48 18.41
CA ILE A 3 -10.45 -46.80 17.73
C ILE A 3 -11.04 -45.60 17.01
N SER A 4 -10.71 -44.38 17.44
CA SER A 4 -11.01 -43.15 16.74
C SER A 4 -9.94 -42.91 15.67
N GLN A 5 -10.36 -42.88 14.40
CA GLN A 5 -9.53 -42.47 13.27
C GLN A 5 -9.22 -40.97 13.38
N SER A 6 -7.95 -40.62 13.40
CA SER A 6 -7.47 -39.24 13.25
C SER A 6 -7.40 -38.90 11.76
N SER A 7 -8.19 -37.92 11.31
CA SER A 7 -8.02 -37.32 9.99
C SER A 7 -6.83 -36.37 10.03
N THR A 8 -5.71 -36.78 9.45
CA THR A 8 -4.62 -35.88 9.07
C THR A 8 -4.87 -35.39 7.66
N ASP A 9 -5.58 -34.26 7.54
CA ASP A 9 -5.66 -33.51 6.29
C ASP A 9 -4.29 -32.86 6.04
N SER A 10 -3.55 -33.48 5.13
CA SER A 10 -2.28 -32.95 4.63
C SER A 10 -2.60 -31.86 3.62
N TYR A 11 -2.27 -30.61 3.95
CA TYR A 11 -2.28 -29.51 2.99
C TYR A 11 -1.23 -29.80 1.91
N SER A 12 -1.67 -30.31 0.77
CA SER A 12 -0.86 -30.37 -0.44
C SER A 12 -0.57 -28.94 -0.89
N SER A 13 0.68 -28.52 -0.76
CA SER A 13 1.21 -27.32 -1.41
C SER A 13 1.25 -27.59 -2.92
N ASP A 14 0.26 -27.06 -3.65
CA ASP A 14 0.33 -26.94 -5.11
C ASP A 14 1.50 -26.00 -5.45
N SER A 15 2.65 -26.60 -5.72
CA SER A 15 3.93 -25.93 -6.03
C SER A 15 4.09 -25.57 -7.52
N SER A 16 3.03 -25.72 -8.31
CA SER A 16 3.03 -25.48 -9.75
C SER A 16 2.69 -24.04 -10.15
N ASP A 17 2.17 -23.23 -9.22
CA ASP A 17 1.73 -21.86 -9.47
C ASP A 17 2.86 -20.80 -9.43
N ASP A 18 4.10 -21.20 -9.13
CA ASP A 18 5.15 -20.26 -8.72
C ASP A 18 5.93 -19.61 -9.88
N GLU A 19 5.88 -20.17 -11.10
CA GLU A 19 6.71 -19.68 -12.23
C GLU A 19 6.06 -18.58 -13.09
N THR A 20 4.75 -18.40 -13.03
CA THR A 20 4.07 -17.37 -13.84
C THR A 20 3.98 -16.03 -13.10
N SER A 21 4.39 -14.95 -13.77
CA SER A 21 4.33 -13.60 -13.22
C SER A 21 2.88 -13.23 -12.86
N PRO A 22 2.63 -12.58 -11.72
CA PRO A 22 1.30 -12.07 -11.36
C PRO A 22 0.67 -11.18 -12.44
N ARG A 23 1.47 -10.54 -13.28
CA ARG A 23 1.03 -9.69 -14.41
C ARG A 23 0.31 -10.47 -15.50
N ASP A 24 0.65 -11.74 -15.66
CA ASP A 24 0.08 -12.61 -16.69
C ASP A 24 -1.14 -13.38 -16.18
N LYS A 25 -1.45 -13.25 -14.88
CA LYS A 25 -2.58 -13.92 -14.23
C LYS A 25 -3.80 -13.01 -14.19
N SER A 26 -4.86 -13.39 -14.89
CA SER A 26 -6.16 -12.74 -14.74
C SER A 26 -6.81 -13.17 -13.41
N GLN A 27 -6.94 -12.22 -12.48
CA GLN A 27 -7.56 -12.42 -11.18
C GLN A 27 -8.73 -11.45 -11.00
N ILE A 28 -9.77 -11.89 -10.30
CA ILE A 28 -10.93 -11.08 -9.92
C ILE A 28 -11.20 -11.25 -8.43
N ASN A 29 -11.61 -10.18 -7.76
CA ASN A 29 -12.11 -10.28 -6.38
C ASN A 29 -13.58 -10.70 -6.34
N SER A 30 -14.14 -10.93 -5.15
CA SER A 30 -15.56 -11.35 -5.00
C SER A 30 -16.58 -10.35 -5.57
N LYS A 31 -16.17 -9.09 -5.80
CA LYS A 31 -17.00 -8.03 -6.39
C LYS A 31 -16.85 -7.91 -7.90
N GLY A 32 -16.07 -8.79 -8.54
CA GLY A 32 -15.84 -8.80 -9.98
C GLY A 32 -14.87 -7.73 -10.49
N SER A 33 -14.13 -7.04 -9.60
CA SER A 33 -13.08 -6.10 -10.01
C SER A 33 -11.78 -6.84 -10.31
N SER A 34 -11.05 -6.37 -11.31
CA SER A 34 -9.68 -6.79 -11.67
C SER A 34 -8.67 -5.62 -11.62
N ASP A 35 -9.04 -4.48 -11.01
CA ASP A 35 -8.15 -3.31 -10.87
C ASP A 35 -7.15 -3.50 -9.72
N PHE A 36 -6.33 -4.55 -9.81
CA PHE A 36 -5.23 -4.87 -8.90
C PHE A 36 -4.26 -5.87 -9.58
N CYS A 37 -3.07 -6.04 -9.02
CA CYS A 37 -2.14 -7.11 -9.40
C CYS A 37 -1.40 -7.59 -8.15
N VAL A 38 -1.72 -8.83 -7.72
CA VAL A 38 -1.19 -9.47 -6.52
C VAL A 38 -0.81 -10.92 -6.82
N LYS A 39 0.03 -11.55 -6.00
CA LYS A 39 0.50 -12.93 -6.26
C LYS A 39 -0.64 -13.95 -6.36
N ASN A 40 -1.57 -13.93 -5.40
CA ASN A 40 -2.71 -14.86 -5.36
C ASN A 40 -3.87 -14.31 -4.52
N ILE A 41 -4.97 -13.90 -5.16
CA ILE A 41 -6.16 -13.34 -4.50
C ILE A 41 -6.81 -14.31 -3.51
N LYS A 42 -6.63 -15.63 -3.68
CA LYS A 42 -7.18 -16.65 -2.76
C LYS A 42 -6.57 -16.60 -1.36
N GLN A 43 -5.45 -15.89 -1.17
CA GLN A 43 -4.83 -15.69 0.15
C GLN A 43 -5.52 -14.60 1.00
N ALA A 44 -6.55 -13.94 0.46
CA ALA A 44 -7.21 -12.81 1.11
C ALA A 44 -7.79 -13.11 2.50
N GLU A 45 -8.35 -14.31 2.73
CA GLU A 45 -8.88 -14.69 4.06
C GLU A 45 -7.76 -14.83 5.10
N PHE A 46 -6.61 -15.36 4.70
CA PHE A 46 -5.44 -15.43 5.58
C PHE A 46 -4.90 -14.03 5.89
N GLY A 47 -4.72 -13.19 4.86
CA GLY A 47 -4.29 -11.82 5.06
C GLY A 47 -5.26 -10.98 5.88
N ARG A 48 -6.58 -11.24 5.80
CA ARG A 48 -7.58 -10.58 6.66
C ARG A 48 -7.30 -10.84 8.14
N ARG A 49 -6.98 -12.09 8.49
CA ARG A 49 -6.65 -12.47 9.88
C ARG A 49 -5.38 -11.77 10.35
N GLU A 50 -4.34 -11.68 9.51
CA GLU A 50 -3.11 -10.95 9.84
C GLU A 50 -3.38 -9.44 10.09
N ILE A 51 -4.22 -8.82 9.26
CA ILE A 51 -4.63 -7.43 9.44
C ILE A 51 -5.38 -7.25 10.77
N GLU A 52 -6.34 -8.11 11.06
CA GLU A 52 -7.12 -8.06 12.31
C GLU A 52 -6.24 -8.21 13.56
N ILE A 53 -5.19 -9.03 13.49
CA ILE A 53 -4.18 -9.15 14.56
C ILE A 53 -3.41 -7.82 14.70
N ALA A 54 -2.89 -7.28 13.59
CA ALA A 54 -2.15 -6.01 13.62
C ALA A 54 -3.00 -4.85 14.16
N GLU A 55 -4.29 -4.82 13.87
CA GLU A 55 -5.20 -3.78 14.39
C GLU A 55 -5.32 -3.80 15.93
N GLN A 56 -5.15 -4.96 16.58
CA GLN A 56 -5.17 -5.06 18.04
C GLN A 56 -3.97 -4.34 18.68
N ASP A 57 -2.82 -4.38 18.01
CA ASP A 57 -1.59 -3.72 18.47
C ASP A 57 -1.51 -2.24 18.06
N MET A 58 -2.30 -1.81 17.07
CA MET A 58 -2.31 -0.44 16.54
C MET A 58 -3.38 0.45 17.21
N SER A 59 -3.50 0.38 18.54
CA SER A 59 -4.56 1.05 19.32
C SER A 59 -4.71 2.55 19.03
N ALA A 60 -3.62 3.28 18.81
CA ALA A 60 -3.63 4.71 18.48
C ALA A 60 -4.30 4.99 17.12
N LEU A 61 -3.96 4.19 16.10
CA LEU A 61 -4.52 4.32 14.75
C LEU A 61 -6.02 3.94 14.75
N ILE A 62 -6.38 2.87 15.45
CA ILE A 62 -7.79 2.46 15.58
C ILE A 62 -8.59 3.51 16.36
N SER A 63 -8.01 4.13 17.37
CA SER A 63 -8.64 5.24 18.11
C SER A 63 -8.81 6.48 17.22
N LEU A 64 -7.84 6.81 16.36
CA LEU A 64 -7.97 7.86 15.36
C LEU A 64 -9.11 7.55 14.38
N ARG A 65 -9.13 6.33 13.82
CA ARG A 65 -10.17 5.86 12.90
C ARG A 65 -11.55 6.05 13.50
N LYS A 66 -11.76 5.63 14.76
CA LYS A 66 -13.04 5.76 15.49
C LYS A 66 -13.44 7.22 15.70
N ARG A 67 -12.52 8.05 16.19
CA ARG A 67 -12.81 9.47 16.51
C ARG A 67 -13.16 10.29 15.28
N ALA A 68 -12.46 10.09 14.16
CA ALA A 68 -12.64 10.89 12.95
C ALA A 68 -13.62 10.26 11.94
N HIS A 69 -14.22 9.11 12.24
CA HIS A 69 -15.02 8.35 11.27
C HIS A 69 -16.21 9.13 10.72
N SER A 70 -16.96 9.81 11.59
CA SER A 70 -18.19 10.52 11.23
C SER A 70 -17.94 11.74 10.34
N GLU A 71 -16.82 12.42 10.56
CA GLU A 71 -16.47 13.66 9.86
C GLU A 71 -15.98 13.43 8.43
N LYS A 72 -15.51 12.20 8.12
CA LYS A 72 -14.90 11.84 6.82
C LYS A 72 -13.90 12.91 6.34
N PRO A 73 -12.87 13.25 7.13
CA PRO A 73 -11.99 14.38 6.83
C PRO A 73 -11.19 14.22 5.53
N LEU A 74 -11.07 12.99 5.01
CA LEU A 74 -10.41 12.68 3.75
C LEU A 74 -11.39 12.53 2.58
N ALA A 75 -12.65 12.92 2.73
CA ALA A 75 -13.62 12.91 1.63
C ALA A 75 -13.08 13.68 0.41
N GLY A 76 -12.99 12.98 -0.72
CA GLY A 76 -12.44 13.54 -1.97
C GLY A 76 -10.90 13.48 -2.07
N ALA A 77 -10.20 13.00 -1.06
CA ALA A 77 -8.79 12.64 -1.18
C ALA A 77 -8.64 11.43 -2.10
N LYS A 78 -7.71 11.54 -3.05
CA LYS A 78 -7.30 10.51 -4.01
C LYS A 78 -5.82 10.27 -3.79
N ILE A 79 -5.51 9.29 -2.94
CA ILE A 79 -4.17 9.02 -2.42
C ILE A 79 -3.54 7.91 -3.28
N VAL A 80 -2.36 8.19 -3.81
CA VAL A 80 -1.43 7.13 -4.26
C VAL A 80 -0.42 6.90 -3.15
N GLY A 81 -0.27 5.64 -2.74
CA GLY A 81 0.67 5.23 -1.71
C GLY A 81 1.78 4.34 -2.27
N CYS A 82 3.01 4.56 -1.82
CA CYS A 82 4.16 3.70 -2.08
C CYS A 82 4.90 3.49 -0.76
N THR A 83 4.67 2.34 -0.14
CA THR A 83 5.26 1.95 1.15
C THR A 83 5.44 0.43 1.17
N HIS A 84 6.04 -0.13 2.21
CA HIS A 84 5.97 -1.57 2.44
C HIS A 84 4.52 -2.05 2.53
N ILE A 85 4.19 -3.18 1.90
CA ILE A 85 2.86 -3.80 1.99
C ILE A 85 2.89 -4.84 3.11
N THR A 86 2.49 -4.43 4.31
CA THR A 86 2.40 -5.26 5.51
C THR A 86 1.03 -5.13 6.17
N ALA A 87 0.71 -6.00 7.13
CA ALA A 87 -0.52 -5.91 7.91
C ALA A 87 -0.72 -4.53 8.58
N GLN A 88 0.36 -3.90 9.04
CA GLN A 88 0.34 -2.56 9.62
C GLN A 88 0.00 -1.49 8.57
N THR A 89 0.60 -1.57 7.38
CA THR A 89 0.24 -0.68 6.26
C THR A 89 -1.21 -0.90 5.83
N ALA A 90 -1.70 -2.13 5.81
CA ALA A 90 -3.09 -2.40 5.49
C ALA A 90 -4.04 -1.75 6.50
N ALA A 91 -3.74 -1.79 7.81
CA ALA A 91 -4.52 -1.07 8.83
C ALA A 91 -4.49 0.47 8.61
N LEU A 92 -3.36 1.03 8.14
CA LEU A 92 -3.27 2.43 7.72
C LEU A 92 -4.17 2.71 6.52
N ILE A 93 -4.07 1.92 5.45
CA ILE A 93 -4.86 2.08 4.22
C ILE A 93 -6.36 1.99 4.54
N GLU A 94 -6.78 0.98 5.31
CA GLU A 94 -8.19 0.83 5.71
C GLU A 94 -8.66 1.99 6.58
N THR A 95 -7.77 2.60 7.38
CA THR A 95 -8.07 3.84 8.10
C THR A 95 -8.29 5.00 7.13
N LEU A 96 -7.40 5.22 6.16
CA LEU A 96 -7.54 6.29 5.17
C LEU A 96 -8.87 6.16 4.39
N VAL A 97 -9.19 4.94 3.94
CA VAL A 97 -10.46 4.63 3.28
C VAL A 97 -11.65 4.87 4.21
N ALA A 98 -11.59 4.41 5.46
CA ALA A 98 -12.64 4.64 6.44
C ALA A 98 -12.86 6.13 6.75
N LEU A 99 -11.83 6.96 6.60
CA LEU A 99 -11.90 8.42 6.76
C LEU A 99 -12.30 9.16 5.47
N GLY A 100 -12.64 8.45 4.38
CA GLY A 100 -13.24 9.00 3.17
C GLY A 100 -12.32 9.08 1.95
N ALA A 101 -11.06 8.63 2.06
CA ALA A 101 -10.13 8.65 0.94
C ALA A 101 -10.41 7.52 -0.07
N GLN A 102 -10.09 7.79 -1.34
CA GLN A 102 -9.87 6.76 -2.35
C GLN A 102 -8.37 6.48 -2.41
N CYS A 103 -7.97 5.24 -2.20
CA CYS A 103 -6.55 4.86 -2.15
C CYS A 103 -6.20 3.91 -3.30
N ARG A 104 -5.01 4.07 -3.86
CA ARG A 104 -4.33 3.11 -4.73
C ARG A 104 -2.93 2.90 -4.16
N TRP A 105 -2.40 1.68 -4.19
CA TRP A 105 -1.15 1.37 -3.49
C TRP A 105 -0.20 0.49 -4.28
N THR A 106 1.09 0.67 -4.02
CA THR A 106 2.19 -0.15 -4.52
C THR A 106 3.29 -0.30 -3.46
N ALA A 107 4.17 -1.27 -3.63
CA ALA A 107 5.30 -1.47 -2.72
C ALA A 107 6.40 -0.43 -2.95
N CYS A 108 7.14 -0.05 -1.90
CA CYS A 108 8.40 0.72 -2.03
C CYS A 108 9.64 -0.18 -2.10
N ASN A 109 9.48 -1.49 -1.92
CA ASN A 109 10.57 -2.47 -1.96
C ASN A 109 10.09 -3.83 -2.48
N ILE A 110 10.83 -4.36 -3.45
CA ILE A 110 10.54 -5.59 -4.20
C ILE A 110 10.41 -6.87 -3.35
N TYR A 111 10.90 -6.89 -2.11
CA TYR A 111 10.87 -8.07 -1.23
C TYR A 111 9.97 -7.90 0.00
N SER A 112 9.47 -6.70 0.24
CA SER A 112 8.79 -6.36 1.49
C SER A 112 7.32 -6.76 1.53
N THR A 113 6.71 -7.06 0.39
CA THR A 113 5.28 -7.37 0.31
C THR A 113 4.92 -8.67 1.03
N GLN A 114 3.96 -8.59 1.93
CA GLN A 114 3.20 -9.72 2.44
C GLN A 114 2.06 -10.03 1.45
N ASN A 115 2.20 -11.12 0.69
CA ASN A 115 1.32 -11.42 -0.45
C ASN A 115 -0.14 -11.62 -0.02
N GLU A 116 -0.34 -12.29 1.11
CA GLU A 116 -1.65 -12.50 1.73
C GLU A 116 -2.32 -11.17 2.11
N VAL A 117 -1.55 -10.20 2.62
CA VAL A 117 -2.05 -8.88 2.98
C VAL A 117 -2.42 -8.08 1.74
N ALA A 118 -1.58 -8.13 0.69
CA ALA A 118 -1.88 -7.54 -0.60
C ALA A 118 -3.20 -8.10 -1.18
N ALA A 119 -3.38 -9.42 -1.11
CA ALA A 119 -4.62 -10.09 -1.51
C ALA A 119 -5.83 -9.63 -0.68
N ALA A 120 -5.68 -9.48 0.64
CA ALA A 120 -6.76 -9.01 1.51
C ALA A 120 -7.20 -7.56 1.20
N LEU A 121 -6.26 -6.67 0.85
CA LEU A 121 -6.55 -5.32 0.40
C LEU A 121 -7.26 -5.31 -0.97
N ALA A 122 -6.77 -6.09 -1.93
CA ALA A 122 -7.38 -6.24 -3.24
C ALA A 122 -8.81 -6.79 -3.17
N GLU A 123 -9.04 -7.78 -2.30
CA GLU A 123 -10.36 -8.38 -2.07
C GLU A 123 -11.36 -7.37 -1.48
N ARG A 124 -10.89 -6.45 -0.63
CA ARG A 124 -11.71 -5.33 -0.13
C ARG A 124 -12.08 -4.31 -1.20
N GLY A 125 -11.38 -4.31 -2.33
CA GLY A 125 -11.55 -3.39 -3.43
C GLY A 125 -10.60 -2.18 -3.39
N VAL A 126 -9.48 -2.27 -2.67
CA VAL A 126 -8.38 -1.31 -2.80
C VAL A 126 -7.50 -1.74 -3.98
N PRO A 127 -7.27 -0.88 -4.99
CA PRO A 127 -6.31 -1.16 -6.06
C PRO A 127 -4.89 -1.27 -5.51
N VAL A 128 -4.36 -2.48 -5.45
CA VAL A 128 -2.99 -2.78 -4.99
C VAL A 128 -2.23 -3.45 -6.12
N PHE A 129 -1.05 -2.92 -6.44
CA PHE A 129 -0.11 -3.45 -7.43
C PHE A 129 1.19 -3.77 -6.70
N ALA A 130 1.27 -4.98 -6.15
CA ALA A 130 2.42 -5.42 -5.38
C ALA A 130 2.45 -6.94 -5.17
N TRP A 131 3.64 -7.53 -5.20
CA TRP A 131 3.90 -8.89 -4.73
C TRP A 131 5.34 -9.03 -4.22
N LYS A 132 5.60 -10.10 -3.47
CA LYS A 132 6.95 -10.42 -3.02
C LYS A 132 7.78 -10.97 -4.18
N GLY A 133 8.99 -10.46 -4.37
CA GLY A 133 9.91 -10.90 -5.41
C GLY A 133 9.62 -10.25 -6.77
N GLU A 134 9.21 -8.98 -6.77
CA GLU A 134 9.15 -8.17 -8.00
C GLU A 134 10.53 -8.08 -8.66
N SER A 135 10.56 -8.06 -9.99
CA SER A 135 11.72 -7.55 -10.72
C SER A 135 11.73 -6.02 -10.70
N GLU A 136 12.85 -5.40 -11.06
CA GLU A 136 12.93 -3.93 -11.21
C GLU A 136 11.89 -3.39 -12.23
N ASP A 137 11.67 -4.12 -13.33
CA ASP A 137 10.68 -3.74 -14.33
C ASP A 137 9.25 -3.83 -13.76
N ASP A 138 8.98 -4.83 -12.93
CA ASP A 138 7.69 -4.99 -12.26
C ASP A 138 7.45 -3.89 -11.24
N PHE A 139 8.46 -3.52 -10.46
CA PHE A 139 8.38 -2.44 -9.48
C PHE A 139 7.92 -1.13 -10.11
N TRP A 140 8.58 -0.71 -11.19
CA TRP A 140 8.21 0.51 -11.91
C TRP A 140 6.86 0.39 -12.62
N TRP A 141 6.52 -0.80 -13.12
CA TRP A 141 5.20 -1.06 -13.70
C TRP A 141 4.10 -0.93 -12.64
N CYS A 142 4.31 -1.44 -11.43
CA CYS A 142 3.38 -1.33 -10.31
C CYS A 142 3.16 0.13 -9.89
N ILE A 143 4.22 0.93 -9.79
CA ILE A 143 4.12 2.38 -9.56
C ILE A 143 3.28 3.05 -10.66
N ASP A 144 3.54 2.71 -11.92
CA ASP A 144 2.82 3.29 -13.05
C ASP A 144 1.31 2.97 -13.04
N ARG A 145 0.96 1.71 -12.77
CA ARG A 145 -0.43 1.23 -12.61
C ARG A 145 -1.14 1.84 -11.41
N CYS A 146 -0.40 2.13 -10.34
CA CYS A 146 -0.91 2.80 -9.16
C CYS A 146 -1.33 4.24 -9.48
N VAL A 147 -0.51 4.97 -10.25
CA VAL A 147 -0.74 6.38 -10.62
C VAL A 147 -1.80 6.55 -11.71
N THR A 148 -1.81 5.67 -12.71
CA THR A 148 -2.56 5.86 -13.96
C THR A 148 -3.81 4.98 -14.02
N THR A 149 -4.99 5.61 -13.92
CA THR A 149 -6.29 4.99 -14.20
C THR A 149 -7.19 5.97 -14.94
N GLU A 150 -8.01 5.46 -15.86
CA GLU A 150 -8.97 6.27 -16.60
C GLU A 150 -10.00 6.91 -15.65
N GLY A 151 -10.25 8.21 -15.81
CA GLY A 151 -11.19 8.96 -14.97
C GLY A 151 -10.74 9.19 -13.52
N TRP A 152 -9.52 8.77 -13.13
CA TRP A 152 -8.98 8.97 -11.79
C TRP A 152 -7.61 9.65 -11.83
N GLN A 153 -7.44 10.72 -11.06
CA GLN A 153 -6.16 11.39 -10.89
C GLN A 153 -5.88 11.56 -9.40
N PRO A 154 -4.68 11.23 -8.92
CA PRO A 154 -4.32 11.47 -7.54
C PRO A 154 -4.27 12.96 -7.24
N ASN A 155 -4.58 13.30 -5.99
CA ASN A 155 -4.40 14.65 -5.45
C ASN A 155 -3.55 14.65 -4.17
N MET A 156 -3.09 13.49 -3.70
CA MET A 156 -2.20 13.34 -2.54
C MET A 156 -1.22 12.18 -2.80
N ILE A 157 0.00 12.30 -2.26
CA ILE A 157 1.02 11.25 -2.29
C ILE A 157 1.38 10.87 -0.85
N LEU A 158 1.46 9.57 -0.55
CA LEU A 158 2.07 9.03 0.65
C LEU A 158 3.22 8.12 0.21
N ASP A 159 4.44 8.45 0.59
CA ASP A 159 5.65 7.86 0.01
C ASP A 159 6.65 7.48 1.09
N ASP A 160 7.42 6.44 0.79
CA ASP A 160 8.51 5.90 1.62
C ASP A 160 9.67 5.59 0.67
N GLY A 161 10.64 6.51 0.64
CA GLY A 161 11.85 6.43 -0.18
C GLY A 161 11.90 7.46 -1.30
N GLY A 162 10.74 8.00 -1.70
CA GLY A 162 10.60 9.09 -2.67
C GLY A 162 10.47 8.65 -4.14
N ASP A 163 10.32 7.34 -4.42
CA ASP A 163 10.29 6.82 -5.78
C ASP A 163 8.95 7.09 -6.49
N LEU A 164 7.83 6.97 -5.78
CA LEU A 164 6.52 7.37 -6.31
C LEU A 164 6.50 8.88 -6.61
N THR A 165 6.99 9.69 -5.67
CA THR A 165 7.12 11.14 -5.84
C THR A 165 7.96 11.47 -7.07
N HIS A 166 9.11 10.80 -7.22
CA HIS A 166 9.99 11.00 -8.36
C HIS A 166 9.33 10.58 -9.68
N TRP A 167 8.64 9.44 -9.70
CA TRP A 167 7.94 8.93 -10.88
C TRP A 167 6.86 9.90 -11.34
N VAL A 168 5.99 10.35 -10.43
CA VAL A 168 4.93 11.32 -10.73
C VAL A 168 5.52 12.65 -11.18
N TYR A 169 6.58 13.14 -10.53
CA TYR A 169 7.27 14.37 -10.92
C TYR A 169 7.85 14.30 -12.35
N LYS A 170 8.48 13.17 -12.70
CA LYS A 170 9.17 13.01 -13.98
C LYS A 170 8.23 12.65 -15.14
N LYS A 171 7.34 11.69 -14.95
CA LYS A 171 6.49 11.15 -16.02
C LYS A 171 5.13 11.82 -16.12
N TYR A 172 4.61 12.34 -15.00
CA TYR A 172 3.26 12.87 -14.91
C TYR A 172 3.25 14.32 -14.41
N SER A 173 4.09 15.19 -15.00
CA SER A 173 4.30 16.56 -14.52
C SER A 173 3.02 17.40 -14.40
N SER A 174 2.02 17.13 -15.26
CA SER A 174 0.71 17.79 -15.20
C SER A 174 -0.13 17.34 -14.00
N VAL A 175 -0.03 16.06 -13.61
CA VAL A 175 -0.64 15.50 -12.40
C VAL A 175 0.11 16.00 -11.17
N PHE A 176 1.45 16.00 -11.19
CA PHE A 176 2.28 16.47 -10.09
C PHE A 176 1.89 17.88 -9.63
N LYS A 177 1.66 18.81 -10.56
CA LYS A 177 1.22 20.19 -10.26
C LYS A 177 -0.16 20.29 -9.60
N LYS A 178 -0.98 19.24 -9.65
CA LYS A 178 -2.32 19.17 -9.03
C LYS A 178 -2.30 18.43 -7.69
N ILE A 179 -1.18 17.84 -7.29
CA ILE A 179 -1.02 17.23 -5.98
C ILE A 179 -1.12 18.33 -4.92
N ARG A 180 -1.98 18.11 -3.93
CA ARG A 180 -2.23 19.02 -2.81
C ARG A 180 -1.22 18.84 -1.68
N GLY A 181 -0.59 17.68 -1.58
CA GLY A 181 0.42 17.39 -0.59
C GLY A 181 1.12 16.05 -0.79
N ILE A 182 2.39 16.00 -0.40
CA ILE A 182 3.20 14.79 -0.27
C ILE A 182 3.43 14.55 1.22
N VAL A 183 3.31 13.30 1.68
CA VAL A 183 3.69 12.87 3.02
C VAL A 183 4.80 11.83 2.87
N GLU A 184 5.99 12.11 3.40
CA GLU A 184 7.18 11.27 3.19
C GLU A 184 7.70 10.70 4.52
N GLU A 185 7.84 9.38 4.53
CA GLU A 185 8.16 8.54 5.69
C GLU A 185 9.67 8.46 5.99
N SER A 186 10.51 8.49 4.95
CA SER A 186 11.88 8.00 5.04
C SER A 186 12.92 9.12 5.09
N VAL A 187 14.08 8.87 5.70
CA VAL A 187 15.23 9.79 5.69
C VAL A 187 15.64 10.14 4.25
N THR A 188 15.71 9.13 3.38
CA THR A 188 16.16 9.27 2.00
C THR A 188 15.19 10.09 1.15
N GLY A 189 13.88 9.81 1.25
CA GLY A 189 12.86 10.55 0.53
C GLY A 189 12.78 12.00 1.00
N VAL A 190 12.87 12.25 2.31
CA VAL A 190 12.94 13.62 2.87
C VAL A 190 14.15 14.36 2.31
N HIS A 191 15.31 13.72 2.22
CA HIS A 191 16.50 14.33 1.62
C HIS A 191 16.27 14.73 0.16
N ARG A 192 15.63 13.86 -0.65
CA ARG A 192 15.25 14.15 -2.05
C ARG A 192 14.29 15.33 -2.15
N LEU A 193 13.29 15.42 -1.26
CA LEU A 193 12.37 16.56 -1.19
C LEU A 193 13.09 17.87 -0.87
N TYR A 194 14.03 17.87 0.06
CA TYR A 194 14.86 19.05 0.35
C TYR A 194 15.74 19.45 -0.82
N GLN A 195 16.31 18.50 -1.58
CA GLN A 195 17.06 18.80 -2.80
C GLN A 195 16.16 19.48 -3.85
N LEU A 196 14.93 18.97 -4.06
CA LEU A 196 13.96 19.58 -4.97
C LEU A 196 13.56 20.99 -4.51
N SER A 197 13.35 21.18 -3.20
CA SER A 197 13.01 22.46 -2.60
C SER A 197 14.13 23.50 -2.76
N LYS A 198 15.38 23.14 -2.38
CA LYS A 198 16.55 24.01 -2.54
C LYS A 198 16.82 24.38 -4.01
N ALA A 199 16.48 23.50 -4.95
CA ALA A 199 16.59 23.76 -6.38
C ALA A 199 15.41 24.56 -6.97
N GLY A 200 14.41 24.96 -6.17
CA GLY A 200 13.21 25.65 -6.65
C GLY A 200 12.30 24.78 -7.54
N LYS A 201 12.41 23.45 -7.45
CA LYS A 201 11.70 22.48 -8.30
C LYS A 201 10.51 21.81 -7.61
N LEU A 202 10.42 21.89 -6.28
CA LEU A 202 9.29 21.35 -5.52
C LEU A 202 8.11 22.32 -5.58
N CYS A 203 7.17 22.10 -6.49
CA CYS A 203 6.02 22.98 -6.71
C CYS A 203 4.76 22.60 -5.91
N VAL A 204 4.85 21.61 -5.02
CA VAL A 204 3.76 21.16 -4.15
C VAL A 204 4.26 21.03 -2.72
N PRO A 205 3.42 21.28 -1.69
CA PRO A 205 3.86 21.17 -0.32
C PRO A 205 4.15 19.70 0.03
N ALA A 206 5.16 19.49 0.88
CA ALA A 206 5.51 18.18 1.40
C ALA A 206 5.63 18.23 2.92
N MET A 207 5.20 17.16 3.59
CA MET A 207 5.28 16.97 5.02
C MET A 207 6.27 15.84 5.32
N ASN A 208 7.31 16.18 6.06
CA ASN A 208 8.31 15.25 6.57
C ASN A 208 7.75 14.60 7.83
N VAL A 209 7.33 13.32 7.75
CA VAL A 209 6.89 12.59 8.95
C VAL A 209 8.05 11.89 9.64
N ASN A 210 9.14 11.59 8.92
CA ASN A 210 10.35 10.98 9.47
C ASN A 210 10.86 11.73 10.71
N ASP A 211 10.88 13.06 10.66
CA ASP A 211 11.41 13.92 11.71
C ASP A 211 10.40 14.25 12.83
N SER A 212 9.21 13.63 12.78
CA SER A 212 8.32 13.64 13.94
C SER A 212 9.01 12.96 15.12
N VAL A 213 8.95 13.56 16.31
CA VAL A 213 9.64 13.05 17.51
C VAL A 213 9.27 11.59 17.79
N THR A 214 7.99 11.24 17.65
CA THR A 214 7.49 9.88 17.86
C THR A 214 7.91 8.88 16.79
N LYS A 215 8.33 9.35 15.60
CA LYS A 215 8.88 8.50 14.54
C LYS A 215 10.36 8.26 14.79
N GLN A 216 11.17 9.32 14.87
CA GLN A 216 12.61 9.19 15.07
C GLN A 216 12.99 8.43 16.35
N LYS A 217 12.27 8.63 17.45
CA LYS A 217 12.63 8.06 18.75
C LYS A 217 12.13 6.63 18.96
N PHE A 218 11.29 6.12 18.06
CA PHE A 218 10.73 4.78 18.19
C PHE A 218 11.03 3.95 16.94
N ASP A 219 10.34 4.24 15.85
CA ASP A 219 10.41 3.48 14.60
C ASP A 219 11.86 3.27 14.10
N ASN A 220 12.65 4.35 14.08
CA ASN A 220 14.03 4.25 13.58
C ASN A 220 15.00 3.56 14.56
N LEU A 221 14.60 3.26 15.80
CA LEU A 221 15.51 2.83 16.88
C LEU A 221 15.16 1.48 17.51
N TYR A 222 13.88 1.20 17.77
CA TYR A 222 13.40 0.01 18.50
C TYR A 222 12.74 -0.98 17.54
#